data_AF-A0A3D2R6A8-F1
#
_entry.id   AF-A0A3D2R6A8-F1
#
_cell.length_a   1.000
_cell.length_b   1.000
_cell.length_c   1.000
_cell.angle_alpha   90.00
_cell.angle_beta   90.00
_cell.angle_gamma   90.00
#
_symmetry.space_group_name_H-M   'P 1'
#
loop_
_entity.id
_entity.type
_entity.pdbx_description
1 polymer ?
#
loop_
_entity_poly.entity_id
_entity_poly.type
_entity_poly.pdbx_seq_one_letter_code
_entity_poly.pdbx_strand_id
1 'polypeptide(L)' 'MRFWAYILPIMLFCAPIWAQKEALAENYFEQGAYDKALSLYQRLVEEQPRQPKYVLGLVNTYQELSQFDEA' A
#
# COMPACT_ATOMS: atom_id res chain seq x y z
N MET A 1 28.50 -31.85 -5.47
CA MET A 1 28.15 -30.89 -6.54
C MET A 1 26.67 -30.99 -6.94
N ARG A 2 25.73 -31.05 -5.98
CA ARG A 2 24.27 -31.17 -6.23
C ARG A 2 23.42 -30.23 -5.37
N PHE A 3 24.05 -29.35 -4.59
CA PHE A 3 23.34 -28.39 -3.73
C PHE A 3 23.03 -27.08 -4.46
N TRP A 4 23.83 -26.72 -5.47
CA TRP A 4 23.66 -25.47 -6.21
C TRP A 4 22.43 -25.46 -7.14
N ALA A 5 21.94 -26.64 -7.52
CA ALA A 5 20.74 -26.78 -8.36
C ALA A 5 19.44 -26.35 -7.66
N TYR A 6 19.43 -26.32 -6.33
CA TYR A 6 18.25 -25.95 -5.53
C TYR A 6 18.25 -24.48 -5.07
N ILE A 7 19.33 -23.73 -5.31
CA ILE A 7 19.43 -22.31 -4.93
C ILE A 7 18.68 -21.43 -5.95
N LEU A 8 18.64 -21.84 -7.22
CA LEU A 8 18.04 -21.09 -8.33
C LEU A 8 16.51 -20.86 -8.21
N PRO A 9 15.68 -21.81 -7.74
CA PRO A 9 14.23 -21.57 -7.61
C PRO A 9 13.82 -20.77 -6.36
N ILE A 10 14.70 -20.53 -5.38
CA ILE A 10 14.36 -19.82 -4.14
C ILE A 10 14.32 -18.29 -4.32
N MET A 11 15.06 -17.75 -5.29
CA MET A 11 15.07 -16.30 -5.57
C MET A 11 13.80 -15.80 -6.28
N LEU A 12 13.00 -16.67 -6.88
CA LEU A 12 11.89 -16.26 -7.77
C LEU A 12 10.63 -15.78 -7.02
N PHE A 13 10.63 -15.77 -5.69
CA PHE A 13 9.43 -15.45 -4.89
C PHE A 13 9.46 -14.11 -4.14
N CYS A 14 10.46 -13.26 -4.40
CA CYS A 14 10.52 -11.94 -3.78
C CYS A 14 9.76 -10.90 -4.62
N ALA A 15 8.43 -10.91 -4.53
CA ALA A 15 7.65 -9.75 -4.97
C ALA A 15 7.91 -8.59 -4.00
N PRO A 16 8.04 -7.33 -4.47
CA PRO A 16 8.20 -6.20 -3.59
C PRO A 16 6.93 -6.03 -2.75
N ILE A 17 7.05 -6.26 -1.45
CA ILE A 17 5.97 -6.14 -0.44
C ILE A 17 5.28 -4.75 -0.48
N TRP A 18 5.92 -3.75 -1.07
CA TRP A 18 5.41 -2.37 -1.17
C TRP A 18 4.31 -2.19 -2.21
N ALA A 19 4.47 -2.76 -3.40
CA ALA A 19 3.43 -2.71 -4.44
C ALA A 19 2.13 -3.37 -3.95
N GLN A 20 2.27 -4.37 -3.06
CA GLN A 20 1.14 -5.01 -2.41
C GLN A 20 0.40 -4.07 -1.46
N LYS A 21 1.10 -3.24 -0.66
CA LYS A 21 0.47 -2.27 0.25
C LYS A 21 -0.23 -1.14 -0.50
N GLU A 22 0.42 -0.61 -1.53
CA GLU A 22 -0.12 0.45 -2.38
C GLU A 22 -1.41 0.01 -3.07
N ALA A 23 -1.39 -1.12 -3.78
CA ALA A 23 -2.57 -1.64 -4.46
C ALA A 23 -3.70 -1.96 -3.49
N LEU A 24 -3.38 -2.43 -2.28
CA LEU A 24 -4.38 -2.70 -1.25
C LEU A 24 -5.01 -1.43 -0.69
N ALA A 25 -4.23 -0.36 -0.49
CA ALA A 25 -4.73 0.94 -0.05
C ALA A 25 -5.70 1.54 -1.09
N GLU A 26 -5.31 1.50 -2.36
CA GLU A 26 -6.11 1.94 -3.49
C GLU A 26 -7.42 1.13 -3.59
N ASN A 27 -7.36 -0.19 -3.44
CA ASN A 27 -8.53 -1.05 -3.47
C ASN A 27 -9.50 -0.83 -2.30
N TYR A 28 -9.00 -0.54 -1.08
CA TYR A 28 -9.87 -0.17 0.04
C TYR A 28 -10.52 1.20 -0.17
N PHE A 29 -9.78 2.16 -0.74
CA PHE A 29 -10.32 3.48 -1.08
C PHE A 29 -11.47 3.35 -2.10
N GLU A 30 -11.27 2.58 -3.17
CA GLU A 30 -12.30 2.33 -4.19
C GLU A 30 -13.55 1.62 -3.65
N GLN A 31 -13.40 0.80 -2.60
CA GLN A 31 -14.52 0.15 -1.91
C GLN A 31 -15.23 1.06 -0.91
N GLY A 32 -14.79 2.31 -0.73
CA GLY A 32 -15.29 3.22 0.28
C GLY A 32 -14.89 2.82 1.71
N ALA A 33 -13.94 1.89 1.88
CA ALA A 33 -13.41 1.48 3.18
C ALA A 33 -12.29 2.45 3.61
N TYR A 34 -12.63 3.73 3.74
CA TYR A 34 -11.65 4.81 3.90
C TYR A 34 -10.81 4.70 5.18
N ASP A 35 -11.37 4.20 6.29
CA ASP A 35 -10.59 3.96 7.52
C ASP A 35 -9.44 2.96 7.30
N LYS A 36 -9.68 1.92 6.51
CA LYS A 36 -8.66 0.91 6.19
C LYS A 36 -7.63 1.49 5.23
N ALA A 37 -8.08 2.20 4.20
CA ALA A 37 -7.20 2.91 3.27
C ALA A 37 -6.29 3.90 4.01
N LEU A 38 -6.84 4.62 5.00
CA LEU A 38 -6.13 5.62 5.78
C LEU A 38 -4.92 5.01 6.50
N SER A 39 -5.14 3.91 7.22
CA SER A 39 -4.07 3.22 7.96
C SER A 39 -2.94 2.74 7.05
N LEU A 40 -3.25 2.37 5.80
CA LEU A 40 -2.26 1.91 4.83
C LEU A 40 -1.50 3.08 4.21
N TYR A 41 -2.21 4.14 3.80
CA TYR A 41 -1.58 5.34 3.24
C TYR A 41 -0.69 6.07 4.26
N GLN A 42 -1.07 6.10 5.55
CA GLN A 42 -0.21 6.61 6.62
C GLN A 42 1.12 5.86 6.67
N ARG A 43 1.09 4.52 6.70
CA ARG A 43 2.31 3.70 6.68
C ARG A 43 3.13 3.87 5.41
N LEU A 44 2.49 4.02 4.25
CA LEU A 44 3.18 4.26 2.98
C LEU A 44 3.91 5.62 2.98
N VAL A 45 3.30 6.65 3.55
CA VAL A 45 3.93 7.98 3.71
C VAL A 45 5.05 7.93 4.75
N GLU A 46 4.88 7.22 5.85
CA GLU A 46 5.94 7.02 6.86
C GLU A 46 7.17 6.29 6.27
N GLU A 47 6.93 5.24 5.49
CA GLU A 47 8.00 4.45 4.85
C GLU A 47 8.68 5.23 3.71
N GLN A 48 7.90 6.01 2.93
CA GLN A 48 8.38 6.73 1.75
C GLN A 48 7.78 8.13 1.66
N PRO A 49 8.21 9.08 2.53
CA PRO A 49 7.60 10.41 2.62
C PRO A 49 7.83 11.27 1.37
N ARG A 50 8.78 10.88 0.51
CA ARG A 50 9.09 11.60 -0.75
C ARG A 50 8.29 11.10 -1.94
N GLN A 51 7.46 10.07 -1.77
CA GLN A 51 6.66 9.52 -2.86
C GLN A 51 5.30 10.26 -2.94
N PRO A 52 5.08 11.15 -3.94
CA PRO A 52 3.92 12.02 -3.96
C PRO A 52 2.59 11.27 -4.07
N LYS A 53 2.59 10.09 -4.71
CA LYS A 53 1.40 9.24 -4.84
C LYS A 53 0.82 8.88 -3.46
N TYR A 54 1.65 8.59 -2.46
CA TYR A 54 1.17 8.17 -1.14
C TYR A 54 0.62 9.34 -0.35
N VAL A 55 1.25 10.51 -0.46
CA VAL A 55 0.75 11.74 0.15
C VAL A 55 -0.60 12.12 -0.46
N LEU A 56 -0.74 12.03 -1.80
CA LEU A 56 -2.01 12.29 -2.48
C LEU A 56 -3.09 11.30 -2.06
N GLY A 57 -2.78 10.00 -2.02
CA GLY A 57 -3.72 8.98 -1.55
C GLY A 57 -4.17 9.23 -0.10
N LEU A 58 -3.24 9.65 0.77
CA LEU A 58 -3.54 9.99 2.16
C LEU A 58 -4.49 11.21 2.25
N VAL A 59 -4.19 12.28 1.51
CA VAL A 59 -5.02 13.50 1.49
C VAL A 59 -6.42 13.18 0.98
N ASN A 60 -6.54 12.47 -0.15
CA ASN A 60 -7.83 12.08 -0.71
C ASN A 60 -8.63 11.26 0.30
N THR A 61 -7.98 10.32 1.00
CA THR A 61 -8.65 9.49 2.02
C THR A 61 -9.19 10.33 3.17
N TYR A 62 -8.45 11.34 3.64
CA TYR A 62 -8.94 12.27 4.66
C TYR A 62 -10.12 13.13 4.18
N GLN A 63 -10.11 13.56 2.92
CA GLN A 63 -11.19 14.34 2.35
C GLN A 63 -12.49 13.54 2.30
N GLU A 64 -12.42 12.29 1.85
CA GLU A 64 -13.58 11.40 1.82
C GLU A 64 -14.13 11.18 3.23
N LEU A 65 -13.29 10.82 4.20
CA LEU A 65 -13.72 10.64 5.60
C LEU A 65 -14.41 11.88 6.18
N SER A 66 -13.87 13.07 5.89
CA SER A 66 -14.48 14.32 6.36
C SER A 66 -15.87 14.54 5.74
N GLN A 67 -16.07 14.17 4.48
CA GLN A 67 -17.38 14.24 3.82
C GLN A 67 -18.39 13.26 4.41
N PHE A 68 -17.97 12.07 4.85
CA PHE A 68 -18.84 11.13 5.56
C PHE A 68 -19.23 11.63 6.94
N ASP A 69 -18.33 12.31 7.65
CA ASP A 69 -18.62 12.88 8.97
C ASP A 69 -19.58 14.08 8.91
N GLU A 70 -19.61 14.81 7.79
CA GLU A 70 -20.52 15.95 7.57
C GLU A 70 -21.94 15.55 7.12
N ALA A 71 -22.16 14.29 6.70
CA ALA A 71 -23.44 13.78 6.18
C ALA A 71 -24.37 13.21 7.26
#